data_AF-A0AAD6XTM1-F1
#
_entry.id   AF-A0AAD6XTM1-F1
#
_cell.length_a   1.000
_cell.length_b   1.000
_cell.length_c   1.000
_cell.angle_alpha   90.00
_cell.angle_beta   90.00
_cell.angle_gamma   90.00
#
_symmetry.space_group_name_H-M   'P 1'
#
loop_
_entity.id
_entity.type
_entity.pdbx_description
1 polymer ?
#
loop_
_entity_poly.entity_id
_entity_poly.type
_entity_poly.pdbx_seq_one_letter_code
_entity_poly.pdbx_strand_id
1 'polypeptide(L)'
;PQPTSDPLQVAAQVYPWMYMSSTLDACFKSAEAAAEARPSFASPPATYLYSDLAARETELAEEEADLSDQRVRLEAERRVEFYDELATDEFASAAPSIMQAFLAHGDTCTQVEADALKLATRSAPAEEDYYSPMRPYNALLDKLADLQRKEAQLHASIVALTQGDAPEDDGDEPSARAQLMHMFAACLPLLEARGVNLQMAHELLEGAKENLAMSLHLESLEFSDGEEEE
;
A
#
# COMPACT_ATOMS: atom_id res chain seq x y z
N PRO A 1 23.88 80.15 -35.70
CA PRO A 1 23.84 79.11 -36.76
C PRO A 1 22.44 78.49 -36.86
N GLN A 2 21.67 78.88 -37.88
CA GLN A 2 20.35 78.31 -38.15
C GLN A 2 20.52 76.88 -38.71
N PRO A 3 19.90 75.85 -38.12
CA PRO A 3 19.86 74.54 -38.73
C PRO A 3 18.90 74.59 -39.93
N THR A 4 19.44 74.72 -41.13
CA THR A 4 18.68 74.45 -42.35
C THR A 4 18.49 72.94 -42.42
N SER A 5 17.40 72.42 -41.87
CA SER A 5 17.01 71.04 -42.13
C SER A 5 16.77 70.93 -43.63
N ASP A 6 17.70 70.28 -44.33
CA ASP A 6 17.58 70.02 -45.75
C ASP A 6 16.24 69.29 -45.99
N PRO A 7 15.31 69.86 -46.78
CA PRO A 7 14.02 69.22 -47.03
C PRO A 7 14.19 67.82 -47.63
N LEU A 8 15.32 67.53 -48.31
CA LEU A 8 15.65 66.18 -48.77
C LEU A 8 16.00 65.23 -47.61
N GLN A 9 16.69 65.70 -46.57
CA GLN A 9 16.96 64.90 -45.37
C GLN A 9 15.68 64.62 -44.56
N VAL A 10 14.79 65.61 -44.44
CA VAL A 10 13.50 65.42 -43.76
C VAL A 10 12.62 64.45 -44.56
N ALA A 11 12.56 64.59 -45.89
CA ALA A 11 11.86 63.66 -46.75
C ALA A 11 12.44 62.23 -46.64
N ALA A 12 13.77 62.08 -46.69
CA ALA A 12 14.41 60.77 -46.59
C ALA A 12 14.14 60.05 -45.25
N GLN A 13 13.87 60.79 -44.17
CA GLN A 13 13.52 60.21 -42.87
C GLN A 13 12.03 59.88 -42.74
N VAL A 14 11.15 60.72 -43.30
CA VAL A 14 9.69 60.61 -43.09
C VAL A 14 9.02 59.68 -44.10
N TYR A 15 9.46 59.68 -45.37
CA TYR A 15 8.83 58.88 -46.42
C TYR A 15 8.90 57.36 -46.19
N PRO A 16 10.01 56.77 -45.72
CA PRO A 16 10.05 55.34 -45.41
C PRO A 16 9.03 54.96 -44.33
N TRP A 17 8.88 55.81 -43.30
CA TRP A 17 7.93 55.55 -42.22
C TRP A 17 6.47 55.65 -42.70
N MET A 18 6.15 56.69 -43.50
CA MET A 18 4.81 56.79 -44.13
C MET A 18 4.52 55.64 -45.09
N TYR A 19 5.51 55.18 -45.85
CA TYR A 19 5.35 54.03 -46.75
C TYR A 19 5.10 52.73 -45.97
N MET A 20 5.84 52.51 -44.88
CA MET A 20 5.66 51.33 -44.03
C MET A 20 4.30 51.36 -43.32
N SER A 21 3.86 52.50 -42.77
CA SER A 21 2.55 52.58 -42.11
C SER A 21 1.41 52.36 -43.10
N SER A 22 1.51 52.93 -44.31
CA SER A 22 0.53 52.72 -45.37
C SER A 22 0.47 51.27 -45.85
N THR A 23 1.61 50.61 -46.01
CA THR A 23 1.65 49.20 -46.40
C THR A 23 1.15 48.28 -45.29
N LEU A 24 1.43 48.56 -44.02
CA LEU A 24 0.85 47.85 -42.89
C LEU A 24 -0.66 48.03 -42.82
N ASP A 25 -1.18 49.25 -42.97
CA ASP A 25 -2.63 49.52 -43.01
C ASP A 25 -3.31 48.77 -44.16
N ALA A 26 -2.68 48.72 -45.33
CA ALA A 26 -3.19 47.95 -46.47
C ALA A 26 -3.19 46.44 -46.19
N CYS A 27 -2.13 45.92 -45.55
CA CYS A 27 -2.08 44.52 -45.11
C CYS A 27 -3.16 44.22 -44.06
N PHE A 28 -3.40 45.12 -43.09
CA PHE A 28 -4.46 44.97 -42.09
C PHE A 28 -5.84 44.96 -42.72
N LYS A 29 -6.14 45.93 -43.61
CA LYS A 29 -7.42 45.97 -44.32
C LYS A 29 -7.63 44.76 -45.23
N SER A 30 -6.56 44.26 -45.86
CA SER A 30 -6.61 43.04 -46.66
C SER A 30 -6.87 41.81 -45.80
N ALA A 31 -6.22 41.70 -44.63
CA ALA A 31 -6.45 40.62 -43.67
C ALA A 31 -7.86 40.67 -43.05
N GLU A 32 -8.35 41.87 -42.73
CA GLU A 32 -9.70 42.13 -42.24
C GLU A 32 -10.74 41.76 -43.30
N ALA A 33 -10.57 42.24 -44.53
CA ALA A 33 -11.43 41.84 -45.65
C ALA A 33 -11.37 40.35 -45.94
N ALA A 34 -10.22 39.68 -45.77
CA ALA A 34 -10.11 38.23 -45.90
C ALA A 34 -10.79 37.47 -44.74
N ALA A 35 -10.81 38.04 -43.53
CA ALA A 35 -11.53 37.49 -42.39
C ALA A 35 -13.05 37.69 -42.52
N GLU A 36 -13.49 38.82 -43.09
CA GLU A 36 -14.89 39.12 -43.41
C GLU A 36 -15.40 38.37 -44.66
N ALA A 37 -14.53 38.15 -45.65
CA ALA A 37 -14.83 37.40 -46.88
C ALA A 37 -14.67 35.89 -46.71
N ARG A 38 -13.96 35.42 -45.67
CA ARG A 38 -14.29 34.12 -45.08
C ARG A 38 -15.77 34.26 -44.76
N PRO A 39 -16.67 33.51 -45.42
CA PRO A 39 -18.09 33.68 -45.20
C PRO A 39 -18.26 33.74 -43.70
N SER A 40 -18.69 34.90 -43.18
CA SER A 40 -19.12 35.01 -41.79
C SER A 40 -19.91 33.73 -41.61
N PHE A 41 -19.43 32.88 -40.72
CA PHE A 41 -20.08 31.61 -40.45
C PHE A 41 -21.41 32.07 -39.86
N ALA A 42 -22.36 32.40 -40.75
CA ALA A 42 -23.74 32.63 -40.46
C ALA A 42 -24.06 31.33 -39.80
N SER A 43 -24.14 31.41 -38.47
CA SER A 43 -24.21 30.27 -37.57
C SER A 43 -25.04 29.22 -38.31
N PRO A 44 -24.46 28.08 -38.74
CA PRO A 44 -25.27 27.03 -39.35
C PRO A 44 -26.44 26.88 -38.38
N PRO A 45 -27.71 26.97 -38.84
CA PRO A 45 -28.82 27.24 -37.94
C PRO A 45 -28.68 26.25 -36.79
N ALA A 46 -28.58 26.78 -35.57
CA ALA A 46 -27.96 26.12 -34.41
C ALA A 46 -28.43 24.67 -34.20
N THR A 47 -29.59 24.34 -34.76
CA THR A 47 -30.13 23.01 -35.02
C THR A 47 -29.18 21.99 -35.65
N TYR A 48 -28.41 22.28 -36.71
CA TYR A 48 -27.55 21.28 -37.36
C TYR A 48 -26.28 20.97 -36.56
N LEU A 49 -25.67 21.98 -35.96
CA LEU A 49 -24.51 21.78 -35.08
C LEU A 49 -24.93 20.99 -33.83
N TYR A 50 -26.11 21.27 -33.29
CA TYR A 50 -26.65 20.53 -32.15
C TYR A 50 -26.96 19.07 -32.50
N SER A 51 -27.52 18.80 -33.70
CA SER A 51 -27.75 17.41 -34.13
C SER A 51 -26.47 16.63 -34.36
N ASP A 52 -25.44 17.26 -34.92
CA ASP A 52 -24.14 16.61 -35.17
C ASP A 52 -23.41 16.33 -33.85
N LEU A 53 -23.45 17.27 -32.90
CA LEU A 53 -22.89 17.06 -31.56
C LEU A 53 -23.64 15.98 -30.78
N ALA A 54 -24.98 15.99 -30.82
CA ALA A 54 -25.78 14.96 -30.18
C ALA A 54 -25.52 13.58 -30.80
N ALA A 55 -25.40 13.49 -32.12
CA ALA A 55 -25.05 12.24 -32.82
C ALA A 55 -23.64 11.76 -32.42
N ARG A 56 -22.68 12.67 -32.29
CA ARG A 56 -21.33 12.31 -31.86
C ARG A 56 -21.26 11.91 -30.39
N GLU A 57 -22.05 12.54 -29.53
CA GLU A 57 -22.18 12.15 -28.11
C GLU A 57 -22.78 10.74 -27.99
N THR A 58 -23.80 10.42 -28.77
CA THR A 58 -24.37 9.07 -28.79
C THR A 58 -23.38 8.04 -29.32
N GLU A 59 -22.63 8.35 -30.38
CA GLU A 59 -21.61 7.46 -30.95
C GLU A 59 -20.48 7.19 -29.94
N LEU A 60 -19.99 8.23 -29.26
CA LEU A 60 -18.97 8.08 -28.22
C LEU A 60 -19.48 7.29 -27.02
N ALA A 61 -20.73 7.50 -26.60
CA ALA A 61 -21.33 6.75 -25.50
C ALA A 61 -21.47 5.25 -25.84
N GLU A 62 -21.79 4.92 -27.10
CA GLU A 62 -21.81 3.54 -27.59
C GLU A 62 -20.40 2.94 -27.63
N GLU A 63 -19.41 3.65 -28.18
CA GLU A 63 -18.00 3.22 -28.19
C GLU A 63 -17.44 3.02 -26.76
N GLU A 64 -17.75 3.92 -25.83
CA GLU A 64 -17.34 3.81 -24.42
C GLU A 64 -18.00 2.62 -23.72
N ALA A 65 -19.29 2.37 -23.99
CA ALA A 65 -20.00 1.20 -23.47
C ALA A 65 -19.37 -0.10 -23.99
N ASP A 66 -19.09 -0.19 -25.28
CA ASP A 66 -18.45 -1.35 -25.91
C ASP A 66 -17.04 -1.60 -25.34
N LEU A 67 -16.24 -0.55 -25.16
CA LEU A 67 -14.91 -0.66 -24.56
C LEU A 67 -14.98 -1.06 -23.08
N SER A 68 -15.96 -0.54 -22.34
CA SER A 68 -16.21 -0.94 -20.95
C SER A 68 -16.53 -2.43 -20.88
N ASP A 69 -17.43 -2.92 -21.73
CA ASP A 69 -17.82 -4.33 -21.76
C ASP A 69 -16.66 -5.24 -22.18
N GLN A 70 -15.87 -4.84 -23.17
CA GLN A 70 -14.67 -5.56 -23.58
C GLN A 70 -13.66 -5.65 -22.44
N ARG A 71 -13.48 -4.56 -21.68
CA ARG A 71 -12.59 -4.54 -20.52
C ARG A 71 -13.07 -5.49 -19.43
N VAL A 72 -14.36 -5.46 -19.08
CA VAL A 72 -14.93 -6.37 -18.08
C VAL A 72 -14.76 -7.83 -18.52
N ARG A 73 -14.98 -8.12 -19.79
CA ARG A 73 -14.79 -9.47 -20.35
C ARG A 73 -13.34 -9.91 -20.27
N LEU A 74 -12.39 -9.08 -20.70
CA LEU A 74 -10.96 -9.40 -20.67
C LEU A 74 -10.47 -9.59 -19.22
N GLU A 75 -10.91 -8.74 -18.29
CA GLU A 75 -10.62 -8.91 -16.86
C GLU A 75 -11.22 -10.21 -16.29
N ALA A 76 -12.40 -10.62 -16.76
CA ALA A 76 -13.00 -11.90 -16.38
C ALA A 76 -12.21 -13.09 -16.95
N GLU A 77 -11.81 -13.04 -18.22
CA GLU A 77 -10.99 -14.07 -18.87
C GLU A 77 -9.65 -14.25 -18.13
N ARG A 78 -8.95 -13.14 -17.84
CA ARG A 78 -7.71 -13.18 -17.04
C ARG A 78 -7.89 -13.78 -15.65
N ARG A 79 -9.03 -13.52 -14.99
CA ARG A 79 -9.32 -14.13 -13.67
C ARG A 79 -9.56 -15.63 -13.80
N VAL A 80 -10.26 -16.07 -14.83
CA VAL A 80 -10.49 -17.51 -15.08
C VAL A 80 -9.15 -18.20 -15.33
N GLU A 81 -8.30 -17.66 -16.19
CA GLU A 81 -6.96 -18.18 -16.45
C GLU A 81 -6.12 -18.26 -15.16
N PHE A 82 -6.15 -17.21 -14.34
CA PHE A 82 -5.49 -17.19 -13.03
C PHE A 82 -6.00 -18.31 -12.09
N TYR A 83 -7.32 -18.54 -12.03
CA TYR A 83 -7.89 -19.59 -11.19
C TYR A 83 -7.63 -21.00 -11.73
N ASP A 84 -7.62 -21.17 -13.05
CA ASP A 84 -7.31 -22.45 -13.68
C ASP A 84 -5.84 -22.81 -13.47
N GLU A 85 -4.93 -21.84 -13.59
CA GLU A 85 -3.51 -22.01 -13.26
C GLU A 85 -3.36 -22.46 -11.79
N LEU A 86 -4.00 -21.74 -10.87
CA LEU A 86 -4.00 -22.09 -9.44
C LEU A 86 -4.58 -23.47 -9.17
N ALA A 87 -5.68 -23.86 -9.81
CA ALA A 87 -6.36 -25.13 -9.53
C ALA A 87 -5.47 -26.36 -9.80
N THR A 88 -4.48 -26.22 -10.67
CA THR A 88 -3.54 -27.30 -11.02
C THR A 88 -2.29 -27.36 -10.13
N ASP A 89 -2.00 -26.28 -9.41
CA ASP A 89 -0.76 -26.15 -8.64
C ASP A 89 -0.91 -26.71 -7.23
N GLU A 90 0.05 -27.54 -6.79
CA GLU A 90 0.16 -27.97 -5.40
C GLU A 90 0.27 -26.76 -4.46
N PHE A 91 0.88 -25.67 -4.93
CA PHE A 91 0.94 -24.37 -4.25
C PHE A 91 -0.45 -23.90 -3.79
N ALA A 92 -1.46 -23.98 -4.66
CA ALA A 92 -2.80 -23.46 -4.35
C ALA A 92 -3.51 -24.28 -3.26
N SER A 93 -3.13 -25.54 -3.08
CA SER A 93 -3.67 -26.37 -2.00
C SER A 93 -3.06 -26.02 -0.64
N ALA A 94 -1.75 -25.71 -0.60
CA ALA A 94 -1.02 -25.44 0.64
C ALA A 94 -1.14 -23.97 1.08
N ALA A 95 -1.08 -23.03 0.13
CA ALA A 95 -1.02 -21.60 0.39
C ALA A 95 -2.15 -21.07 1.31
N PRO A 96 -3.44 -21.42 1.12
CA PRO A 96 -4.50 -20.93 2.00
C PRO A 96 -4.32 -21.37 3.45
N SER A 97 -3.89 -22.62 3.68
CA SER A 97 -3.70 -23.15 5.03
C SER A 97 -2.52 -22.47 5.74
N ILE A 98 -1.43 -22.21 5.02
CA ILE A 98 -0.25 -21.50 5.54
C ILE A 98 -0.61 -20.06 5.87
N MET A 99 -1.34 -19.37 4.99
CA MET A 99 -1.78 -17.99 5.22
C MET A 99 -2.74 -17.90 6.42
N GLN A 100 -3.69 -18.83 6.56
CA GLN A 100 -4.56 -18.90 7.73
C GLN A 100 -3.78 -19.14 9.01
N ALA A 101 -2.79 -20.04 8.99
CA ALA A 101 -1.90 -20.27 10.13
C ALA A 101 -1.09 -19.02 10.50
N PHE A 102 -0.62 -18.25 9.50
CA PHE A 102 0.08 -16.98 9.71
C PHE A 102 -0.79 -15.91 10.37
N LEU A 103 -2.04 -15.77 9.93
CA LEU A 103 -2.97 -14.82 10.53
C LEU A 103 -3.32 -15.22 11.97
N ALA A 104 -3.71 -16.48 12.18
CA ALA A 104 -4.04 -16.99 13.50
C ALA A 104 -2.86 -16.91 14.48
N HIS A 105 -1.65 -17.20 14.01
CA HIS A 105 -0.42 -17.02 14.80
C HIS A 105 -0.25 -15.57 15.22
N GLY A 106 -0.43 -14.62 14.31
CA GLY A 106 -0.36 -13.19 14.59
C GLY A 106 -1.31 -12.74 15.70
N ASP A 107 -2.59 -13.13 15.62
CA ASP A 107 -3.59 -12.79 16.64
C ASP A 107 -3.20 -13.36 18.02
N THR A 108 -2.73 -14.62 18.05
CA THR A 108 -2.28 -15.24 19.30
C THR A 108 -1.02 -14.59 19.89
N CYS A 109 -0.06 -14.16 19.06
CA CYS A 109 1.12 -13.42 19.51
C CYS A 109 0.70 -12.11 20.19
N THR A 110 -0.13 -11.31 19.53
CA THR A 110 -0.60 -10.02 20.09
C THR A 110 -1.33 -10.22 21.42
N GLN A 111 -2.14 -11.27 21.55
CA GLN A 111 -2.81 -11.58 22.81
C GLN A 111 -1.81 -11.96 23.92
N VAL A 112 -0.89 -12.89 23.62
CA VAL A 112 0.08 -13.39 24.62
C VAL A 112 1.06 -12.30 25.03
N GLU A 113 1.51 -11.45 24.12
CA GLU A 113 2.35 -10.27 24.42
C GLU A 113 1.63 -9.30 25.36
N ALA A 114 0.36 -9.00 25.10
CA ALA A 114 -0.43 -8.14 25.97
C ALA A 114 -0.62 -8.75 27.37
N ASP A 115 -0.84 -10.06 27.45
CA ASP A 115 -0.98 -10.77 28.72
C ASP A 115 0.36 -10.84 29.47
N ALA A 116 1.48 -10.99 28.77
CA ALA A 116 2.82 -10.97 29.33
C ALA A 116 3.13 -9.61 29.98
N LEU A 117 2.82 -8.52 29.28
CA LEU A 117 2.97 -7.16 29.80
C LEU A 117 2.08 -6.92 31.03
N LYS A 118 0.81 -7.34 31.00
CA LYS A 118 -0.09 -7.21 32.15
C LYS A 118 0.41 -7.98 33.37
N LEU A 119 0.92 -9.19 33.16
CA LEU A 119 1.43 -10.01 34.25
C LEU A 119 2.76 -9.47 34.81
N ALA A 120 3.64 -8.96 33.96
CA ALA A 120 4.92 -8.37 34.37
C ALA A 120 4.78 -7.05 35.12
N THR A 121 3.77 -6.24 34.80
CA THR A 121 3.52 -4.93 35.43
C THR A 121 2.73 -5.02 36.74
N ARG A 122 2.31 -6.23 37.12
CA ARG A 122 1.51 -6.47 38.32
C ARG A 122 2.35 -6.31 39.58
N SER A 123 1.97 -5.37 40.45
CA SER A 123 2.72 -5.08 41.69
C SER A 123 2.43 -6.03 42.86
N ALA A 124 1.33 -6.79 42.84
CA ALA A 124 0.99 -7.75 43.89
C ALA A 124 0.18 -8.94 43.33
N PRO A 125 0.38 -10.17 43.84
CA PRO A 125 -0.36 -11.36 43.40
C PRO A 125 -1.88 -11.21 43.66
N ALA A 126 -2.70 -11.93 42.89
CA ALA A 126 -4.15 -11.93 43.13
C ALA A 126 -4.44 -12.62 44.45
N GLU A 127 -5.47 -12.18 45.17
CA GLU A 127 -5.98 -12.94 46.31
C GLU A 127 -6.33 -14.39 45.91
N GLU A 128 -6.76 -14.61 44.66
CA GLU A 128 -7.09 -15.93 44.11
C GLU A 128 -5.88 -16.87 43.91
N ASP A 129 -4.65 -16.34 43.82
CA ASP A 129 -3.44 -17.10 43.45
C ASP A 129 -2.44 -17.26 44.61
N TYR A 130 -2.84 -16.98 45.85
CA TYR A 130 -1.93 -16.92 47.01
C TYR A 130 -1.11 -18.21 47.23
N TYR A 131 -1.70 -19.38 46.96
CA TYR A 131 -1.02 -20.67 47.15
C TYR A 131 -0.04 -21.04 46.02
N SER A 132 -0.11 -20.38 44.87
CA SER A 132 0.77 -20.68 43.74
C SER A 132 1.01 -19.45 42.86
N PRO A 133 1.64 -18.39 43.40
CA PRO A 133 1.81 -17.12 42.70
C PRO A 133 2.67 -17.25 41.42
N MET A 134 3.46 -18.32 41.31
CA MET A 134 4.32 -18.62 40.15
C MET A 134 3.59 -19.31 39.00
N ARG A 135 2.41 -19.90 39.23
CA ARG A 135 1.70 -20.70 38.23
C ARG A 135 1.32 -19.89 36.98
N PRO A 136 0.79 -18.65 37.08
CA PRO A 136 0.48 -17.85 35.90
C PRO A 136 1.70 -17.55 35.03
N TYR A 137 2.86 -17.29 35.64
CA TYR A 137 4.12 -17.03 34.92
C TYR A 137 4.57 -18.27 34.15
N ASN A 138 4.64 -19.43 34.82
CA ASN A 138 5.05 -20.68 34.17
C ASN A 138 4.12 -21.04 33.00
N ALA A 139 2.80 -20.93 33.19
CA ALA A 139 1.85 -21.24 32.14
C ALA A 139 1.97 -20.30 30.93
N LEU A 140 2.33 -19.03 31.15
CA LEU A 140 2.51 -18.06 30.07
C LEU A 140 3.86 -18.23 29.36
N LEU A 141 4.92 -18.60 30.10
CA LEU A 141 6.22 -18.98 29.52
C LEU A 141 6.10 -20.22 28.63
N ASP A 142 5.37 -21.25 29.06
CA ASP A 142 5.09 -22.44 28.25
C ASP A 142 4.37 -22.06 26.94
N LYS A 143 3.39 -21.16 27.01
CA LYS A 143 2.68 -20.65 25.83
C LYS A 143 3.59 -19.88 24.88
N LEU A 144 4.51 -19.07 25.40
CA LEU A 144 5.48 -18.34 24.58
C LEU A 144 6.43 -19.31 23.86
N ALA A 145 6.94 -20.32 24.56
CA ALA A 145 7.77 -21.36 23.96
C ALA A 145 7.02 -22.15 22.88
N ASP A 146 5.74 -22.44 23.08
CA ASP A 146 4.88 -23.06 22.07
C ASP A 146 4.70 -22.16 20.83
N LEU A 147 4.50 -20.86 21.01
CA LEU A 147 4.35 -19.91 19.90
C LEU A 147 5.64 -19.72 19.10
N GLN A 148 6.80 -19.70 19.76
CA GLN A 148 8.11 -19.66 19.08
C GLN A 148 8.35 -20.92 18.24
N ARG A 149 7.97 -22.11 18.75
CA ARG A 149 8.05 -23.35 17.95
C ARG A 149 7.12 -23.31 16.73
N LYS A 150 5.89 -22.80 16.89
CA LYS A 150 4.94 -22.63 15.78
C LYS A 150 5.42 -21.62 14.75
N GLU A 151 6.04 -20.52 15.19
CA GLU A 151 6.65 -19.55 14.31
C GLU A 151 7.74 -20.17 13.44
N ALA A 152 8.67 -20.93 14.04
CA ALA A 152 9.73 -21.61 13.30
C ALA A 152 9.18 -22.60 12.27
N GLN A 153 8.11 -23.33 12.62
CA GLN A 153 7.43 -24.24 11.69
C GLN A 153 6.75 -23.49 10.54
N LEU A 154 6.08 -22.39 10.85
CA LEU A 154 5.40 -21.57 9.86
C LEU A 154 6.40 -20.87 8.93
N HIS A 155 7.48 -20.34 9.48
CA HIS A 155 8.59 -19.78 8.72
C HIS A 155 9.16 -20.83 7.74
N ALA A 156 9.47 -22.04 8.21
CA ALA A 156 9.94 -23.13 7.36
C ALA A 156 8.92 -23.49 6.26
N SER A 157 7.62 -23.47 6.58
CA SER A 157 6.55 -23.76 5.61
C SER A 157 6.45 -22.68 4.53
N ILE A 158 6.55 -21.40 4.90
CA ILE A 158 6.55 -20.27 3.96
C ILE A 158 7.81 -20.32 3.08
N VAL A 159 8.98 -20.57 3.68
CA VAL A 159 10.24 -20.72 2.93
C VAL A 159 10.12 -21.86 1.93
N ALA A 160 9.66 -23.04 2.34
CA ALA A 160 9.48 -24.18 1.44
C ALA A 160 8.51 -23.87 0.30
N LEU A 161 7.41 -23.17 0.59
CA LEU A 161 6.43 -22.75 -0.42
C LEU A 161 7.04 -21.75 -1.43
N THR A 162 7.90 -20.84 -0.97
CA THR A 162 8.55 -19.81 -1.82
C THR A 162 9.80 -20.29 -2.54
N GLN A 163 10.40 -21.41 -2.15
CA GLN A 163 11.59 -21.98 -2.78
C GLN A 163 11.29 -23.02 -3.86
N GLY A 164 10.03 -23.45 -4.01
CA GLY A 164 9.67 -24.41 -5.05
C GLY A 164 10.04 -23.88 -6.42
N ASP A 165 10.67 -24.73 -7.25
CA ASP A 165 11.12 -24.37 -8.60
C ASP A 165 9.97 -23.66 -9.34
N ALA A 166 10.21 -22.39 -9.69
CA ALA A 166 9.31 -21.68 -10.58
C ALA A 166 9.38 -22.40 -11.92
N PRO A 167 8.24 -22.77 -12.54
CA PRO A 167 8.28 -23.26 -13.91
C PRO A 167 9.03 -22.23 -14.76
N GLU A 168 9.95 -22.70 -15.61
CA GLU A 168 10.67 -21.85 -16.55
C GLU A 168 9.62 -21.15 -17.43
N ASP A 169 9.37 -19.88 -17.12
CA ASP A 169 8.32 -19.09 -17.74
C ASP A 169 8.87 -18.52 -19.06
N ASP A 170 8.46 -19.12 -20.18
CA ASP A 170 8.74 -18.63 -21.53
C ASP A 170 7.83 -17.43 -21.92
N GLY A 171 6.96 -16.96 -21.00
CA GLY A 171 6.01 -15.88 -21.22
C GLY A 171 6.41 -14.51 -20.62
N ASP A 172 5.95 -13.42 -21.25
CA ASP A 172 6.17 -12.03 -20.79
C ASP A 172 5.23 -11.61 -19.62
N GLU A 173 4.17 -12.36 -19.30
CA GLU A 173 3.22 -12.02 -18.23
C GLU A 173 3.52 -12.78 -16.92
N PRO A 174 3.56 -12.09 -15.76
CA PRO A 174 3.91 -12.73 -14.49
C PRO A 174 2.81 -13.71 -14.04
N SER A 175 3.19 -14.98 -13.94
CA SER A 175 2.32 -16.08 -13.50
C SER A 175 1.57 -15.79 -12.20
N ALA A 176 0.39 -16.39 -12.03
CA ALA A 176 -0.41 -16.28 -10.80
C ALA A 176 0.42 -16.62 -9.56
N ARG A 177 1.24 -17.67 -9.69
CA ARG A 177 2.15 -18.14 -8.65
C ARG A 177 3.20 -17.09 -8.28
N ALA A 178 3.85 -16.45 -9.25
CA ALA A 178 4.86 -15.43 -8.99
C ALA A 178 4.30 -14.26 -8.16
N GLN A 179 3.08 -13.83 -8.47
CA GLN A 179 2.40 -12.77 -7.72
C GLN A 179 2.15 -13.17 -6.27
N LEU A 180 1.69 -14.40 -6.03
CA LEU A 180 1.44 -14.90 -4.66
C LEU A 180 2.75 -15.18 -3.90
N MET A 181 3.80 -15.66 -4.57
CA MET A 181 5.11 -15.88 -3.96
C MET A 181 5.67 -14.59 -3.35
N HIS A 182 5.50 -13.45 -4.02
CA HIS A 182 5.90 -12.16 -3.45
C HIS A 182 5.12 -11.81 -2.17
N MET A 183 3.82 -12.15 -2.11
CA MET A 183 3.03 -11.95 -0.89
C MET A 183 3.53 -12.81 0.27
N PHE A 184 3.81 -14.10 0.02
CA PHE A 184 4.35 -15.00 1.05
C PHE A 184 5.76 -14.61 1.49
N ALA A 185 6.62 -14.18 0.57
CA ALA A 185 7.95 -13.68 0.89
C ALA A 185 7.89 -12.44 1.80
N ALA A 186 6.90 -11.56 1.60
CA ALA A 186 6.69 -10.40 2.46
C ALA A 186 6.24 -10.76 3.89
N CYS A 187 5.70 -11.96 4.12
CA CYS A 187 5.34 -12.44 5.46
C CYS A 187 6.56 -12.85 6.31
N LEU A 188 7.67 -13.23 5.69
CA LEU A 188 8.87 -13.68 6.41
C LEU A 188 9.45 -12.63 7.37
N PRO A 189 9.75 -11.38 6.94
CA PRO A 189 10.27 -10.37 7.86
C PRO A 189 9.26 -10.01 8.96
N LEU A 190 7.96 -10.14 8.71
CA LEU A 190 6.93 -9.95 9.72
C LEU A 190 6.94 -11.06 10.77
N LEU A 191 7.18 -12.32 10.37
CA LEU A 191 7.36 -13.42 11.32
C LEU A 191 8.61 -13.22 12.16
N GLU A 192 9.75 -12.90 11.54
CA GLU A 192 11.00 -12.65 12.27
C GLU A 192 10.84 -11.55 13.32
N ALA A 193 10.18 -10.44 12.96
CA ALA A 193 9.87 -9.37 13.90
C ALA A 193 8.99 -9.85 15.06
N ARG A 194 7.99 -10.70 14.79
CA ARG A 194 7.16 -11.31 15.84
C ARG A 194 7.98 -12.24 16.74
N GLY A 195 8.90 -13.03 16.20
CA GLY A 195 9.77 -13.88 17.00
C GLY A 195 10.65 -13.12 17.97
N VAL A 196 11.20 -11.99 17.53
CA VAL A 196 11.94 -11.07 18.40
C VAL A 196 11.03 -10.52 19.51
N ASN A 197 9.79 -10.15 19.20
CA ASN A 197 8.83 -9.69 20.22
C ASN A 197 8.47 -10.79 21.23
N LEU A 198 8.21 -12.01 20.77
CA LEU A 198 7.95 -13.16 21.65
C LEU A 198 9.15 -13.44 22.57
N GLN A 199 10.37 -13.34 22.03
CA GLN A 199 11.60 -13.50 22.82
C GLN A 199 11.72 -12.41 23.90
N MET A 200 11.47 -11.15 23.56
CA MET A 200 11.47 -10.06 24.55
C MET A 200 10.39 -10.26 25.62
N ALA A 201 9.19 -10.71 25.24
CA ALA A 201 8.12 -11.01 26.19
C ALA A 201 8.50 -12.17 27.13
N HIS A 202 9.22 -13.17 26.63
CA HIS A 202 9.75 -14.27 27.43
C HIS A 202 10.74 -13.78 28.48
N GLU A 203 11.76 -13.02 28.06
CA GLU A 203 12.77 -12.44 28.94
C GLU A 203 12.16 -11.52 30.01
N LEU A 204 11.16 -10.72 29.62
CA LEU A 204 10.42 -9.87 30.55
C LEU A 204 9.69 -10.70 31.63
N LEU A 205 9.03 -11.78 31.24
CA LEU A 205 8.30 -12.64 32.18
C LEU A 205 9.24 -13.42 33.09
N GLU A 206 10.38 -13.89 32.58
CA GLU A 206 11.42 -14.51 33.42
C GLU A 206 11.93 -13.53 34.47
N GLY A 207 12.29 -12.30 34.07
CA GLY A 207 12.73 -11.27 35.01
C GLY A 207 11.65 -10.90 36.02
N ALA A 208 10.38 -10.77 35.60
CA ALA A 208 9.27 -10.49 36.52
C ALA A 208 9.03 -11.64 37.51
N LYS A 209 9.14 -12.89 37.04
CA LYS A 209 9.02 -14.10 37.88
C LYS A 209 10.16 -14.18 38.90
N GLU A 210 11.39 -13.92 38.50
CA GLU A 210 12.56 -13.88 39.39
C GLU A 210 12.40 -12.80 40.47
N ASN A 211 11.96 -11.60 40.09
CA ASN A 211 11.68 -10.52 41.04
C ASN A 211 10.63 -10.92 42.06
N LEU A 212 9.51 -11.52 41.63
CA LEU A 212 8.48 -12.02 42.53
C LEU A 212 9.02 -13.11 43.47
N ALA A 213 9.86 -14.01 42.96
CA ALA A 213 10.43 -15.09 43.78
C ALA A 213 11.34 -14.52 44.87
N MET A 214 12.12 -13.50 44.53
CA MET A 214 12.96 -12.78 45.50
C MET A 214 12.10 -12.03 46.54
N SER A 215 11.02 -11.36 46.13
CA SER A 215 10.10 -10.70 47.07
C SER A 215 9.48 -11.68 48.06
N LEU A 216 8.95 -12.81 47.58
CA LEU A 216 8.37 -13.84 48.46
C LEU A 216 9.41 -14.46 49.41
N HIS A 217 10.66 -14.59 48.95
CA HIS A 217 11.74 -15.08 49.80
C HIS A 217 12.09 -14.10 50.92
N LEU A 218 12.12 -12.79 50.63
CA LEU A 218 12.36 -11.75 51.62
C LEU A 218 11.21 -11.68 52.65
N GLU A 219 9.96 -11.74 52.19
CA GLU A 219 8.79 -11.81 53.08
C GLU A 219 8.87 -13.05 53.99
N SER A 220 9.25 -14.21 53.46
CA SER A 220 9.41 -15.43 54.25
C SER A 220 10.50 -15.33 55.33
N LEU A 221 11.55 -14.52 55.12
CA LEU A 221 12.58 -14.27 56.14
C LEU A 221 12.05 -13.32 57.23
N GLU A 222 11.29 -12.30 56.86
CA GLU A 222 10.66 -11.35 57.82
C GLU A 222 9.70 -12.07 58.79
N PHE A 223 8.93 -13.06 58.31
CA PHE A 223 8.08 -13.86 59.18
C PHE A 223 8.86 -14.81 60.11
N SER A 224 10.05 -15.25 59.72
CA SER A 224 10.86 -16.16 60.55
C SER A 224 11.50 -15.44 61.74
N ASP A 225 11.89 -14.18 61.58
CA ASP A 225 12.56 -13.41 62.65
C ASP A 225 11.57 -12.92 63.72
N GLY A 226 10.28 -12.78 63.37
CA GLY A 226 9.24 -12.34 64.30
C GLY A 226 8.76 -13.41 65.30
N GLU A 227 9.06 -14.69 65.07
CA GLU A 227 8.67 -15.80 65.96
C GLU A 227 9.67 -16.05 67.10
N GLU A 228 10.87 -15.48 67.08
CA GLU A 228 11.89 -15.66 68.13
C GLU A 228 11.81 -14.63 69.29
N GLU A 229 10.95 -13.61 69.18
CA GLU A 229 10.80 -12.54 70.21
C GLU A 229 9.60 -12.69 71.17
N GLU A 230 8.83 -13.80 71.12
CA GLU A 230 7.76 -14.15 72.09
C GLU A 230 8.12 -15.33 73.00
#